data_AF-A0A0L6JFE8-F1
#
_entry.id   AF-A0A0L6JFE8-F1
#
_cell.length_a   1.000
_cell.length_b   1.000
_cell.length_c   1.000
_cell.angle_alpha   90.00
_cell.angle_beta   90.00
_cell.angle_gamma   90.00
#
_symmetry.space_group_name_H-M   'P 1'
#
loop_
_entity.id
_entity.type
_entity.pdbx_description
1 polymer ?
#
loop_
_entity_poly.entity_id
_entity_poly.type
_entity_poly.pdbx_seq_one_letter_code
_entity_poly.pdbx_strand_id
1 'polypeptide(L)'
;MSTTVDTSSGSSPGLRVCVDLNLCQAYAQCCYAAPRSFRIEGHEALIYDPAPAARDRADIERARVACPVQAIRVEDPERGA
;
A
#
# COMPACT_ATOMS: atom_id res chain seq x y z
N MET A 1 -6.40 -7.90 41.77
CA MET A 1 -6.14 -9.10 40.95
C MET A 1 -6.19 -8.66 39.50
N SER A 2 -5.01 -8.34 38.95
CA SER A 2 -4.81 -7.85 37.59
C SER A 2 -4.97 -8.97 36.57
N THR A 3 -5.57 -8.68 35.41
CA THR A 3 -5.11 -9.24 34.14
C THR A 3 -5.11 -8.12 33.10
N THR A 4 -3.93 -7.54 32.91
CA THR A 4 -3.59 -6.67 31.80
C THR A 4 -3.40 -7.55 30.56
N VAL A 5 -4.24 -7.35 29.54
CA VAL A 5 -3.96 -7.84 28.19
C VAL A 5 -2.92 -6.91 27.58
N ASP A 6 -1.66 -7.33 27.66
CA ASP A 6 -0.57 -6.74 26.90
C ASP A 6 -0.61 -7.35 25.49
N THR A 7 -1.31 -6.68 24.57
CA THR A 7 -1.09 -6.92 23.13
C THR A 7 0.08 -6.05 22.70
N SER A 8 1.27 -6.39 23.17
CA SER A 8 2.50 -5.92 22.55
C SER A 8 2.93 -6.96 21.51
N SER A 9 2.62 -6.68 20.25
CA SER A 9 3.34 -7.28 19.13
C SER A 9 3.65 -6.15 18.16
N GLY A 10 4.77 -5.48 18.42
CA GLY A 10 5.34 -4.51 17.51
C GLY A 10 5.73 -5.21 16.21
N SER A 11 5.03 -4.88 15.13
CA SER A 11 5.58 -5.02 13.78
C SER A 11 6.16 -3.66 13.45
N SER A 12 7.49 -3.50 13.55
CA SER A 12 8.17 -2.35 12.96
C SER A 12 7.62 -2.23 11.54
N PRO A 13 6.92 -1.13 11.18
CA PRO A 13 6.08 -1.24 10.03
C PRO A 13 6.99 -1.28 8.81
N GLY A 14 7.01 -2.42 8.14
CA GLY A 14 7.42 -2.46 6.75
C GLY A 14 6.62 -1.42 5.94
N LEU A 15 7.03 -1.22 4.69
CA LEU A 15 6.39 -0.29 3.77
C LEU A 15 4.86 -0.31 3.89
N ARG A 16 4.25 0.83 4.20
CA ARG A 16 2.79 0.97 4.28
C ARG A 16 2.27 1.64 3.02
N VAL A 17 1.22 1.07 2.45
CA VAL A 17 0.54 1.61 1.26
C VAL A 17 -0.91 1.89 1.61
N CYS A 18 -1.35 3.11 1.32
CA CYS A 18 -2.74 3.51 1.41
C CYS A 18 -3.21 4.01 0.05
N VAL A 19 -4.38 3.55 -0.41
CA VAL A 19 -5.01 4.08 -1.62
C VAL A 19 -6.31 4.78 -1.25
N ASP A 20 -6.44 6.05 -1.63
CA ASP A 20 -7.71 6.76 -1.57
C ASP A 20 -8.63 6.25 -2.68
N LEU A 21 -9.51 5.32 -2.32
CA LEU A 21 -10.47 4.71 -3.25
C LEU A 21 -11.56 5.68 -3.72
N ASN A 22 -11.76 6.82 -3.05
CA ASN A 22 -12.67 7.86 -3.53
C ASN A 22 -12.03 8.69 -4.66
N LEU A 23 -10.70 8.84 -4.65
CA LEU A 23 -9.95 9.46 -5.76
C LEU A 23 -9.65 8.48 -6.88
N CYS A 24 -9.50 7.19 -6.59
CA CYS A 24 -9.21 6.16 -7.58
C CYS A 24 -10.26 6.14 -8.71
N GLN A 25 -9.80 6.22 -9.96
CA GLN A 25 -10.64 6.19 -11.18
C GLN A 25 -10.37 4.95 -12.05
N ALA A 26 -9.86 3.86 -11.45
CA ALA A 26 -9.62 2.58 -12.13
C ALA A 26 -8.75 2.62 -13.42
N TYR A 27 -7.85 3.60 -13.58
CA TYR A 27 -6.90 3.66 -14.72
C TYR A 27 -5.89 2.50 -14.81
N ALA A 28 -5.83 1.64 -13.79
CA ALA A 28 -4.99 0.44 -13.70
C ALA A 28 -3.47 0.64 -13.85
N GLN A 29 -2.96 1.88 -13.85
CA GLN A 29 -1.52 2.15 -14.00
C GLN A 29 -0.68 1.50 -12.89
N CYS A 30 -1.20 1.49 -11.65
CA CYS A 30 -0.57 0.80 -10.53
C CYS A 30 -0.46 -0.72 -10.75
N CYS A 31 -1.43 -1.34 -11.43
CA CYS A 31 -1.43 -2.78 -11.72
C CYS A 31 -0.33 -3.13 -12.74
N TYR A 32 -0.03 -2.25 -13.70
CA TYR A 32 1.10 -2.45 -14.62
C TYR A 32 2.45 -2.23 -13.94
N ALA A 33 2.55 -1.22 -13.08
CA ALA A 33 3.79 -0.88 -12.39
C ALA A 33 4.19 -1.92 -11.32
N ALA A 34 3.20 -2.43 -10.57
CA ALA A 34 3.39 -3.35 -9.44
C ALA A 34 2.30 -4.43 -9.40
N PRO A 35 2.28 -5.38 -10.36
CA PRO A 35 1.21 -6.38 -10.52
C PRO A 35 1.09 -7.37 -9.35
N ARG A 36 2.13 -7.46 -8.50
CA ARG A 36 2.12 -8.29 -7.29
C ARG A 36 1.32 -7.67 -6.15
N SER A 37 1.15 -6.35 -6.16
CA SER A 37 0.58 -5.58 -5.05
C SER A 37 -0.71 -4.87 -5.41
N PHE A 38 -1.05 -4.74 -6.70
CA PHE A 38 -2.27 -4.10 -7.18
C PHE A 38 -2.94 -4.95 -8.26
N ARG A 39 -4.26 -5.04 -8.19
CA ARG A 39 -5.09 -5.71 -9.19
C ARG A 39 -6.46 -5.02 -9.29
N ILE A 40 -7.01 -4.91 -10.49
CA ILE A 40 -8.43 -4.60 -10.68
C ILE A 40 -9.21 -5.91 -10.74
N GLU A 41 -10.28 -6.01 -9.96
CA GLU A 41 -11.27 -7.07 -10.05
C GLU A 41 -12.59 -6.51 -10.62
N GLY A 42 -13.20 -7.25 -11.54
CA GLY A 42 -14.38 -6.78 -12.27
C GLY A 42 -14.05 -5.57 -13.14
N HIS A 43 -14.93 -4.57 -13.15
CA HIS A 43 -14.78 -3.39 -14.01
C HIS A 43 -13.93 -2.28 -13.38
N GLU A 44 -13.94 -2.12 -12.06
CA GLU A 44 -13.31 -0.95 -11.41
C GLU A 44 -12.75 -1.18 -9.99
N ALA A 45 -13.00 -2.34 -9.37
CA ALA A 45 -12.63 -2.55 -7.97
C ALA A 45 -11.12 -2.78 -7.83
N LEU A 46 -10.40 -1.81 -7.26
CA LEU A 46 -8.98 -1.94 -6.96
C LEU A 46 -8.77 -2.73 -5.67
N ILE A 47 -8.08 -3.87 -5.79
CA ILE A 47 -7.55 -4.66 -4.69
C ILE A 47 -6.05 -4.39 -4.58
N TYR A 48 -5.55 -4.20 -3.36
CA TYR A 48 -4.14 -3.94 -3.13
C TYR A 48 -3.64 -4.51 -1.80
N ASP A 49 -2.31 -4.73 -1.73
CA ASP A 49 -1.61 -5.09 -0.50
C ASP A 49 -1.24 -3.83 0.29
N PRO A 50 -1.77 -3.62 1.51
CA PRO A 50 -1.46 -2.44 2.33
C PRO A 50 -0.10 -2.52 3.02
N ALA A 51 0.54 -3.69 3.06
CA ALA A 51 1.81 -3.93 3.74
C ALA A 51 2.77 -4.78 2.89
N PRO A 52 3.12 -4.32 1.67
CA PRO A 52 4.02 -5.06 0.78
C PRO A 52 5.42 -5.19 1.37
N ALA A 53 6.14 -6.22 0.94
CA ALA A 53 7.50 -6.47 1.39
C ALA A 53 8.45 -5.33 0.95
N ALA A 54 9.47 -5.03 1.77
CA ALA A 54 10.43 -3.97 1.48
C ALA A 54 11.15 -4.13 0.12
N ARG A 55 11.30 -5.37 -0.37
CA ARG A 55 11.85 -5.67 -1.70
C ARG A 55 10.99 -5.13 -2.86
N ASP A 56 9.70 -4.97 -2.64
CA ASP A 56 8.73 -4.51 -3.65
C ASP A 56 8.65 -2.97 -3.67
N ARG A 57 9.41 -2.27 -2.81
CA ARG A 57 9.35 -0.80 -2.66
C ARG A 57 9.54 -0.04 -3.96
N ALA A 58 10.49 -0.46 -4.80
CA ALA A 58 10.73 0.21 -6.08
C ALA A 58 9.50 0.14 -6.99
N ASP A 59 8.79 -0.99 -6.98
CA ASP A 59 7.58 -1.21 -7.78
C ASP A 59 6.41 -0.39 -7.21
N ILE A 60 6.26 -0.37 -5.89
CA ILE A 60 5.26 0.45 -5.20
C ILE A 60 5.46 1.94 -5.49
N GLU A 61 6.71 2.43 -5.49
CA GLU A 61 7.00 3.83 -5.81
C GLU A 61 6.70 4.14 -7.29
N ARG A 62 7.01 3.22 -8.21
CA ARG A 62 6.61 3.34 -9.62
C ARG A 62 5.09 3.41 -9.75
N ALA A 63 4.35 2.58 -9.01
CA ALA A 63 2.89 2.60 -9.00
C ALA A 63 2.34 3.94 -8.48
N ARG A 64 2.95 4.49 -7.41
CA ARG A 64 2.60 5.80 -6.84
C ARG A 64 2.73 6.90 -7.89
N VAL A 65 3.88 6.98 -8.56
CA VAL A 65 4.16 7.98 -9.60
C VAL A 65 3.26 7.79 -10.82
N ALA A 66 2.96 6.55 -11.21
CA ALA A 66 2.14 6.25 -12.37
C ALA A 66 0.64 6.57 -12.18
N CYS A 67 0.18 6.80 -10.94
CA CYS A 67 -1.23 7.10 -10.65
C CYS A 67 -1.60 8.51 -11.16
N PRO A 68 -2.47 8.65 -12.19
CA PRO A 68 -2.75 9.98 -12.79
C PRO A 68 -3.42 10.95 -11.83
N VAL A 69 -4.18 10.43 -10.86
CA VAL A 69 -4.93 11.17 -9.85
C VAL A 69 -4.23 11.21 -8.48
N GLN A 70 -3.00 10.68 -8.40
CA GLN A 70 -2.18 10.67 -7.18
C GLN A 70 -2.91 10.10 -5.94
N ALA A 71 -3.70 9.04 -6.13
CA ALA A 71 -4.48 8.41 -5.06
C ALA A 71 -3.65 7.53 -4.10
N ILE A 72 -2.39 7.23 -4.42
CA ILE A 72 -1.55 6.29 -3.67
C ILE A 72 -0.62 7.06 -2.73
N ARG A 73 -0.62 6.68 -1.45
CA ARG A 73 0.32 7.16 -0.42
C ARG A 73 1.18 6.00 0.05
N VAL A 74 2.47 6.29 0.28
CA VAL A 74 3.46 5.31 0.71
C VAL A 74 4.21 5.88 1.90
N GLU A 75 4.24 5.14 3.00
CA GLU A 75 4.98 5.50 4.20
C GLU A 75 6.05 4.43 4.46
N ASP A 76 7.27 4.88 4.74
CA ASP A 76 8.34 4.00 5.19
C ASP A 76 8.92 4.59 6.49
N PRO A 77 8.48 4.09 7.65
CA PRO A 77 8.91 4.62 8.94
C PRO A 77 10.38 4.32 9.24
N GLU A 78 11.06 3.44 8.49
CA GLU A 78 12.49 3.14 8.68
C GLU A 78 13.41 4.10 7.90
N ARG A 79 12.90 4.81 6.88
CA ARG A 79 13.68 5.78 6.07
C ARG A 79 13.44 7.24 6.42
N GLY A 80 12.58 7.51 7.42
CA GLY A 80 12.21 8.85 7.88
C GLY A 80 12.77 9.22 9.26
N ALA A 81 13.63 8.39 9.85
CA ALA A 81 14.35 8.64 11.10
C ALA A 81 15.79 9.09 10.85
#